data_AF-A0A1S8X1D3-F1
#
_entry.id   AF-A0A1S8X1D3-F1
#
_cell.length_a   1.000
_cell.length_b   1.000
_cell.length_c   1.000
_cell.angle_alpha   90.00
_cell.angle_beta   90.00
_cell.angle_gamma   90.00
#
_symmetry.space_group_name_H-M   'P 1'
#
loop_
_entity.id
_entity.type
_entity.pdbx_description
1 polymer ?
#
loop_
_entity_poly.entity_id
_entity_poly.type
_entity_poly.pdbx_seq_one_letter_code
_entity_poly.pdbx_strand_id
1 'polypeptide(L)'
;KQTIILLSLLVALTCFVLLKKSKTKYVCEEAVEDPPLIFISGQQSSGTGLMRIVLDAHPWINCGAEPIYPIRVLNMRKQLEMTNRDWGIQANLYPVAIDRATKAYIRELAVNMVDPTQIYCLKQPLMFEYLDVLAKLFPTAKFVHIVRDGRATVVSSITRRIVKPMHPVQALRIWDDAVRRELQFCQNVGRQRCYTIFYEKLVISAEKELRKLLAFLEVPWDPIVLRHETILDKLSHLNPHEASTKQFLKPIHTASLGAWAYPNSSFTPEQLNTSTKDAPLLKELGYDLAGTGLVRVLLDSHPMINCGAEPIYSMHVLALREDIKESSKDWLIKANIYPKAIDQATKAFIRELAVNMVDKAPIYCQKQPLLFRHLNYLAALFPEAKFVHVLRDGRAAIASTIERKIYPGLTHENPHTALQIWDKTVRQMLVDCQDLGPQRCYTIVYEKLVLYPEQELQKLLGKCHTKRFLEVPWDPIVLKHETILNNLSYLNPYEASTKQFSRKINTDSLSKWASSESILPDWFKAQAVDYSSLLHELEYDKVGVPPDYSKLPEVLPHI
;
A
#
# COMPACT_ATOMS: atom_id res chain seq x y z
N LYS A 1 -57.82 -35.34 -4.23
CA LYS A 1 -57.93 -33.88 -4.04
C LYS A 1 -58.57 -33.48 -2.71
N GLN A 2 -59.46 -34.27 -2.09
CA GLN A 2 -60.01 -33.96 -0.75
C GLN A 2 -59.07 -34.30 0.43
N THR A 3 -58.15 -35.26 0.30
CA THR A 3 -57.20 -35.64 1.37
C THR A 3 -56.10 -34.60 1.64
N ILE A 4 -55.72 -33.82 0.64
CA ILE A 4 -54.70 -32.76 0.77
C ILE A 4 -55.28 -31.52 1.47
N ILE A 5 -56.55 -31.21 1.25
CA ILE A 5 -57.24 -30.09 1.90
C ILE A 5 -57.47 -30.37 3.40
N LEU A 6 -57.74 -31.63 3.76
CA LEU A 6 -57.92 -32.04 5.16
C LEU A 6 -56.60 -31.99 5.96
N LEU A 7 -55.47 -32.34 5.34
CA LEU A 7 -54.13 -32.23 5.97
C LEU A 7 -53.73 -30.77 6.19
N SER A 8 -54.01 -29.89 5.24
CA SER A 8 -53.74 -28.45 5.35
C SER A 8 -54.57 -27.78 6.45
N LEU A 9 -55.85 -28.19 6.60
CA LEU A 9 -56.74 -27.69 7.66
C LEU A 9 -56.37 -28.21 9.05
N LEU A 10 -55.85 -29.45 9.18
CA LEU A 10 -55.38 -29.99 10.46
C LEU A 10 -54.05 -29.36 10.92
N VAL A 11 -53.14 -29.04 10.01
CA VAL A 11 -51.91 -28.29 10.32
C VAL A 11 -52.22 -26.84 10.69
N ALA A 12 -53.20 -26.21 10.02
CA ALA A 12 -53.65 -24.87 10.38
C ALA A 12 -54.37 -24.84 11.75
N LEU A 13 -55.19 -25.86 12.09
CA LEU A 13 -55.87 -25.93 13.39
C LEU A 13 -54.91 -26.24 14.55
N THR A 14 -53.87 -27.06 14.33
CA THR A 14 -52.86 -27.35 15.36
C THR A 14 -51.98 -26.13 15.65
N CYS A 15 -51.62 -25.34 14.63
CA CYS A 15 -50.98 -24.03 14.84
C CYS A 15 -51.91 -23.03 15.56
N PHE A 16 -53.22 -23.04 15.29
CA PHE A 16 -54.17 -22.12 15.91
C PHE A 16 -54.51 -22.47 17.38
N VAL A 17 -54.50 -23.76 17.73
CA VAL A 17 -54.75 -24.23 19.10
C VAL A 17 -53.51 -24.13 20.00
N LEU A 18 -52.30 -24.29 19.45
CA LEU A 18 -51.05 -24.08 20.20
C LEU A 18 -50.76 -22.59 20.49
N LEU A 19 -51.32 -21.67 19.70
CA LEU A 19 -51.19 -20.22 19.92
C LEU A 19 -52.19 -19.64 20.94
N LYS A 20 -53.14 -20.43 21.48
CA LYS A 20 -54.19 -19.93 22.38
C LYS A 20 -53.95 -20.16 23.88
N LYS A 21 -52.78 -20.68 24.28
CA LYS A 21 -52.46 -21.00 25.69
C LYS A 21 -51.18 -20.39 26.24
N SER A 22 -50.79 -19.21 25.75
CA SER A 22 -49.94 -18.32 26.54
C SER A 22 -50.49 -16.90 26.46
N LYS A 23 -51.25 -16.50 27.49
CA LYS A 23 -51.38 -15.08 27.85
C LYS A 23 -50.04 -14.65 28.44
N THR A 24 -48.99 -14.60 27.62
CA THR A 24 -47.83 -13.81 27.96
C THR A 24 -48.29 -12.38 27.77
N LYS A 25 -48.33 -11.59 28.85
CA LYS A 25 -48.30 -10.13 28.77
C LYS A 25 -47.33 -9.78 27.63
N TYR A 26 -47.71 -8.86 26.75
CA TYR A 26 -46.72 -8.10 25.98
C TYR A 26 -45.88 -7.37 27.02
N VAL A 27 -44.87 -8.06 27.54
CA VAL A 27 -43.70 -7.43 28.10
C VAL A 27 -43.13 -6.71 26.89
N CYS A 28 -43.14 -5.38 26.92
CA CYS A 28 -42.17 -4.65 26.13
C CYS A 28 -40.82 -5.22 26.57
N GLU A 29 -40.26 -6.16 25.79
CA GLU A 29 -38.85 -6.52 25.94
C GLU A 29 -38.11 -5.20 25.95
N GLU A 30 -37.47 -4.89 27.07
CA GLU A 30 -36.51 -3.81 27.15
C GLU A 30 -35.63 -3.91 25.91
N ALA A 31 -35.37 -2.79 25.24
CA ALA A 31 -34.52 -2.77 24.07
C ALA A 31 -33.15 -3.36 24.48
N VAL A 32 -32.95 -4.65 24.22
CA VAL A 32 -31.69 -5.33 24.48
C VAL A 32 -30.68 -4.58 23.64
N GLU A 33 -29.79 -3.83 24.29
CA GLU A 33 -28.71 -3.14 23.59
C GLU A 33 -27.99 -4.18 22.73
N ASP A 34 -27.74 -3.82 21.48
CA ASP A 34 -26.95 -4.71 20.62
C ASP A 34 -25.58 -4.89 21.27
N PRO A 35 -25.07 -6.12 21.33
CA PRO A 35 -23.72 -6.33 21.82
C PRO A 35 -22.74 -5.57 20.91
N PRO A 36 -21.57 -5.17 21.43
CA PRO A 36 -20.54 -4.52 20.63
C PRO A 36 -20.23 -5.34 19.37
N LEU A 37 -20.36 -4.71 18.20
CA LEU A 37 -20.27 -5.37 16.91
C LEU A 37 -19.26 -4.68 15.99
N ILE A 38 -18.35 -5.48 15.43
CA ILE A 38 -17.39 -5.06 14.42
C ILE A 38 -17.78 -5.67 13.07
N PHE A 39 -17.86 -4.85 12.03
CA PHE A 39 -17.95 -5.34 10.66
C PHE A 39 -16.62 -5.19 9.95
N ILE A 40 -16.11 -6.27 9.36
CA ILE A 40 -14.89 -6.27 8.55
C ILE A 40 -15.26 -6.53 7.09
N SER A 41 -14.89 -5.62 6.20
CA SER A 41 -15.17 -5.78 4.77
C SER A 41 -14.16 -5.04 3.90
N GLY A 42 -14.21 -5.37 2.62
CA GLY A 42 -13.46 -4.79 1.53
C GLY A 42 -13.74 -5.62 0.28
N GLN A 43 -13.03 -5.34 -0.80
CA GLN A 43 -13.12 -6.18 -1.99
C GLN A 43 -12.65 -7.61 -1.74
N GLN A 44 -13.16 -8.57 -2.52
CA GLN A 44 -12.67 -9.94 -2.47
C GLN A 44 -11.14 -9.97 -2.62
N SER A 45 -10.44 -10.85 -1.90
CA SER A 45 -8.96 -10.91 -1.91
C SER A 45 -8.19 -9.66 -1.43
N SER A 46 -8.85 -8.67 -0.82
CA SER A 46 -8.18 -7.48 -0.26
C SER A 46 -7.40 -7.76 1.04
N GLY A 47 -7.60 -8.91 1.69
CA GLY A 47 -6.98 -9.25 2.96
C GLY A 47 -7.93 -9.26 4.17
N THR A 48 -9.25 -9.13 3.93
CA THR A 48 -10.29 -9.23 4.97
C THR A 48 -10.22 -10.51 5.80
N GLY A 49 -9.86 -11.64 5.19
CA GLY A 49 -9.65 -12.90 5.92
C GLY A 49 -8.47 -12.84 6.91
N LEU A 50 -7.35 -12.23 6.53
CA LEU A 50 -6.21 -12.04 7.44
C LEU A 50 -6.63 -11.18 8.64
N MET A 51 -7.30 -10.05 8.37
CA MET A 51 -7.77 -9.17 9.43
C MET A 51 -8.75 -9.85 10.37
N ARG A 52 -9.67 -10.67 9.83
CA ARG A 52 -10.57 -11.49 10.64
C ARG A 52 -9.78 -12.29 11.66
N ILE A 53 -8.83 -13.10 11.20
CA ILE A 53 -8.08 -14.03 12.06
C ILE A 53 -7.17 -13.28 13.03
N VAL A 54 -6.58 -12.18 12.61
CA VAL A 54 -5.78 -11.31 13.49
C VAL A 54 -6.64 -10.74 14.63
N LEU A 55 -7.89 -10.37 14.37
CA LEU A 55 -8.81 -9.91 15.41
C LEU A 55 -9.39 -11.07 16.23
N ASP A 56 -9.70 -12.20 15.61
CA ASP A 56 -10.15 -13.44 16.26
C ASP A 56 -9.13 -13.97 17.27
N ALA A 57 -7.85 -13.64 17.06
CA ALA A 57 -6.78 -13.97 18.00
C ALA A 57 -6.87 -13.18 19.31
N HIS A 58 -7.52 -12.02 19.30
CA HIS A 58 -7.60 -11.15 20.46
C HIS A 58 -8.57 -11.70 21.53
N PRO A 59 -8.23 -11.72 22.83
CA PRO A 59 -9.06 -12.35 23.87
C PRO A 59 -10.49 -11.79 24.04
N TRP A 60 -10.76 -10.60 23.50
CA TRP A 60 -12.06 -9.92 23.61
C TRP A 60 -12.90 -10.00 22.35
N ILE A 61 -12.37 -10.52 21.24
CA ILE A 61 -13.03 -10.45 19.94
C ILE A 61 -13.22 -11.86 19.39
N ASN A 62 -14.42 -12.17 18.91
CA ASN A 62 -14.68 -13.40 18.16
C ASN A 62 -15.46 -13.07 16.88
N CYS A 63 -14.86 -13.36 15.72
CA CYS A 63 -15.37 -13.07 14.40
C CYS A 63 -16.06 -14.26 13.74
N GLY A 64 -15.75 -15.49 14.17
CA GLY A 64 -16.28 -16.72 13.56
C GLY A 64 -15.94 -16.88 12.07
N ALA A 65 -16.60 -17.85 11.43
CA ALA A 65 -16.46 -18.11 9.99
C ALA A 65 -17.18 -17.05 9.12
N GLU A 66 -16.88 -17.02 7.81
CA GLU A 66 -17.62 -16.16 6.88
C GLU A 66 -19.13 -16.47 6.86
N PRO A 67 -20.01 -15.53 7.25
CA PRO A 67 -21.45 -15.71 7.11
C PRO A 67 -21.81 -15.51 5.64
N ILE A 68 -22.24 -16.55 4.94
CA ILE A 68 -22.47 -16.49 3.48
C ILE A 68 -23.72 -15.65 3.12
N TYR A 69 -24.68 -15.52 4.03
CA TYR A 69 -26.02 -15.00 3.75
C TYR A 69 -26.32 -13.51 4.02
N PRO A 70 -25.60 -12.74 4.87
CA PRO A 70 -25.94 -11.34 5.13
C PRO A 70 -26.06 -10.48 3.86
N ILE A 71 -25.14 -10.63 2.89
CA ILE A 71 -25.23 -9.92 1.60
C ILE A 71 -26.52 -10.25 0.83
N ARG A 72 -27.04 -11.48 0.91
CA ARG A 72 -28.31 -11.84 0.26
C ARG A 72 -29.49 -11.14 0.90
N VAL A 73 -29.50 -11.02 2.23
CA VAL A 73 -30.55 -10.31 2.98
C VAL A 73 -30.46 -8.80 2.72
N LEU A 74 -29.27 -8.22 2.71
CA LEU A 74 -29.05 -6.81 2.37
C LEU A 74 -29.48 -6.49 0.93
N ASN A 75 -29.17 -7.38 -0.02
CA ASN A 75 -29.67 -7.28 -1.40
C ASN A 75 -31.20 -7.31 -1.45
N MET A 76 -31.83 -8.26 -0.75
CA MET A 76 -33.30 -8.36 -0.68
C MET A 76 -33.92 -7.09 -0.09
N ARG A 77 -33.37 -6.56 1.01
CA ARG A 77 -33.80 -5.29 1.62
C ARG A 77 -33.70 -4.13 0.64
N LYS A 78 -32.57 -4.02 -0.09
CA LYS A 78 -32.37 -3.00 -1.13
C LYS A 78 -33.38 -3.13 -2.27
N GLN A 79 -33.67 -4.35 -2.73
CA GLN A 79 -34.68 -4.59 -3.77
C GLN A 79 -36.08 -4.19 -3.30
N LEU A 80 -36.47 -4.57 -2.08
CA LEU A 80 -37.78 -4.19 -1.51
C LEU A 80 -37.95 -2.68 -1.41
N GLU A 81 -36.88 -1.94 -1.10
CA GLU A 81 -36.88 -0.48 -1.04
C GLU A 81 -36.98 0.18 -2.43
N MET A 82 -36.33 -0.39 -3.45
CA MET A 82 -36.27 0.21 -4.79
C MET A 82 -37.45 -0.14 -5.69
N THR A 83 -37.94 -1.38 -5.68
CA THR A 83 -38.87 -1.89 -6.70
C THR A 83 -40.25 -2.26 -6.15
N ASN A 84 -40.33 -2.64 -4.87
CA ASN A 84 -41.56 -3.19 -4.28
C ASN A 84 -42.10 -2.33 -3.13
N ARG A 85 -41.60 -1.10 -2.95
CA ARG A 85 -41.93 -0.25 -1.80
C ARG A 85 -43.43 -0.01 -1.68
N ASP A 86 -44.06 0.43 -2.77
CA ASP A 86 -45.47 0.83 -2.75
C ASP A 86 -46.39 -0.38 -2.59
N TRP A 87 -46.08 -1.49 -3.26
CA TRP A 87 -46.79 -2.75 -3.09
C TRP A 87 -46.64 -3.33 -1.68
N GLY A 88 -45.43 -3.25 -1.10
CA GLY A 88 -45.16 -3.64 0.28
C GLY A 88 -45.97 -2.81 1.27
N ILE A 89 -46.03 -1.49 1.09
CA ILE A 89 -46.85 -0.60 1.93
C ILE A 89 -48.34 -0.94 1.81
N GLN A 90 -48.85 -1.23 0.61
CA GLN A 90 -50.23 -1.68 0.41
C GLN A 90 -50.53 -3.03 1.09
N ALA A 91 -49.51 -3.87 1.23
CA ALA A 91 -49.58 -5.14 1.98
C ALA A 91 -49.24 -4.99 3.48
N ASN A 92 -49.17 -3.76 4.01
CA ASN A 92 -48.79 -3.43 5.40
C ASN A 92 -47.35 -3.84 5.81
N LEU A 93 -46.46 -4.03 4.84
CA LEU A 93 -45.02 -4.24 5.05
C LEU A 93 -44.26 -2.92 4.91
N TYR A 94 -44.07 -2.23 6.03
CA TYR A 94 -43.38 -0.95 6.07
C TYR A 94 -41.84 -1.10 6.11
N PRO A 95 -41.07 -0.12 5.59
CA PRO A 95 -39.59 -0.15 5.59
C PRO A 95 -38.97 -0.43 6.96
N VAL A 96 -39.57 0.09 8.04
CA VAL A 96 -39.10 -0.15 9.42
C VAL A 96 -39.17 -1.63 9.83
N ALA A 97 -40.16 -2.38 9.35
CA ALA A 97 -40.27 -3.80 9.63
C ALA A 97 -39.17 -4.59 8.91
N ILE A 98 -38.86 -4.20 7.66
CA ILE A 98 -37.77 -4.78 6.87
C ILE A 98 -36.41 -4.47 7.50
N ASP A 99 -36.19 -3.23 7.95
CA ASP A 99 -34.97 -2.81 8.65
C ASP A 99 -34.80 -3.61 9.95
N ARG A 100 -35.87 -3.76 10.77
CA ARG A 100 -35.85 -4.59 11.99
C ARG A 100 -35.55 -6.07 11.70
N ALA A 101 -36.19 -6.65 10.70
CA ALA A 101 -35.96 -8.04 10.31
C ALA A 101 -34.53 -8.26 9.80
N THR A 102 -34.02 -7.32 8.99
CA THR A 102 -32.64 -7.35 8.46
C THR A 102 -31.62 -7.25 9.60
N LYS A 103 -31.83 -6.32 10.53
CA LYS A 103 -31.00 -6.14 11.73
C LYS A 103 -30.99 -7.41 12.58
N ALA A 104 -32.17 -7.95 12.91
CA ALA A 104 -32.31 -9.17 13.71
C ALA A 104 -31.57 -10.34 13.05
N TYR A 105 -31.75 -10.55 11.75
CA TYR A 105 -31.04 -11.61 11.02
C TYR A 105 -29.51 -11.51 11.13
N ILE A 106 -28.95 -10.32 10.89
CA ILE A 106 -27.50 -10.11 10.95
C ILE A 106 -26.98 -10.25 12.38
N ARG A 107 -27.70 -9.72 13.37
CA ARG A 107 -27.37 -9.84 14.80
C ARG A 107 -27.34 -11.30 15.25
N GLU A 108 -28.38 -12.08 14.92
CA GLU A 108 -28.44 -13.49 15.32
C GLU A 108 -27.31 -14.31 14.70
N LEU A 109 -26.88 -14.00 13.47
CA LEU A 109 -25.69 -14.61 12.89
C LEU A 109 -24.41 -14.22 13.63
N ALA A 110 -24.24 -12.93 13.98
CA ALA A 110 -23.06 -12.48 14.72
C ALA A 110 -22.92 -13.20 16.07
N VAL A 111 -24.02 -13.34 16.81
CA VAL A 111 -24.01 -13.82 18.20
C VAL A 111 -23.96 -15.34 18.28
N ASN A 112 -24.68 -16.05 17.41
CA ASN A 112 -24.86 -17.50 17.54
C ASN A 112 -23.92 -18.35 16.66
N MET A 113 -23.09 -17.72 15.82
CA MET A 113 -22.08 -18.44 15.02
C MET A 113 -20.77 -18.68 15.79
N VAL A 114 -20.64 -18.11 16.99
CA VAL A 114 -19.41 -18.11 17.78
C VAL A 114 -19.72 -18.35 19.25
N ASP A 115 -18.71 -18.77 20.00
CA ASP A 115 -18.79 -18.80 21.46
C ASP A 115 -18.96 -17.38 22.02
N PRO A 116 -19.65 -17.21 23.16
CA PRO A 116 -19.85 -15.91 23.79
C PRO A 116 -18.53 -15.14 24.00
N THR A 117 -18.53 -13.86 23.64
CA THR A 117 -17.36 -12.97 23.70
C THR A 117 -17.77 -11.55 24.10
N GLN A 118 -16.79 -10.70 24.41
CA GLN A 118 -17.04 -9.30 24.75
C GLN A 118 -17.44 -8.48 23.51
N ILE A 119 -16.82 -8.76 22.36
CA ILE A 119 -17.03 -8.05 21.11
C ILE A 119 -17.21 -9.05 19.98
N TYR A 120 -18.39 -9.02 19.38
CA TYR A 120 -18.70 -9.85 18.23
C TYR A 120 -18.19 -9.19 16.96
N CYS A 121 -17.84 -10.01 15.99
CA CYS A 121 -17.32 -9.54 14.72
C CYS A 121 -17.94 -10.32 13.56
N LEU A 122 -18.22 -9.62 12.46
CA LEU A 122 -18.71 -10.20 11.22
C LEU A 122 -17.81 -9.78 10.07
N LYS A 123 -17.16 -10.75 9.44
CA LYS A 123 -16.37 -10.51 8.23
C LYS A 123 -17.05 -11.10 7.00
N GLN A 124 -17.43 -10.25 6.05
CA GLN A 124 -17.87 -10.68 4.73
C GLN A 124 -17.37 -9.70 3.66
N PRO A 125 -16.60 -10.14 2.64
CA PRO A 125 -16.19 -9.27 1.54
C PRO A 125 -17.39 -8.72 0.77
N LEU A 126 -17.27 -7.52 0.18
CA LEU A 126 -18.34 -6.80 -0.56
C LEU A 126 -19.51 -6.30 0.32
N MET A 127 -19.50 -6.55 1.63
CA MET A 127 -20.57 -6.11 2.53
C MET A 127 -20.64 -4.58 2.63
N PHE A 128 -19.52 -3.87 2.40
CA PHE A 128 -19.48 -2.41 2.42
C PHE A 128 -20.08 -1.72 1.19
N GLU A 129 -20.56 -2.48 0.20
CA GLU A 129 -21.52 -1.96 -0.78
C GLU A 129 -22.85 -1.52 -0.14
N TYR A 130 -23.10 -1.93 1.12
CA TYR A 130 -24.28 -1.60 1.94
C TYR A 130 -23.90 -0.87 3.24
N LEU A 131 -22.72 -0.24 3.29
CA LEU A 131 -22.19 0.35 4.52
C LEU A 131 -23.10 1.45 5.09
N ASP A 132 -23.77 2.23 4.23
CA ASP A 132 -24.78 3.21 4.60
C ASP A 132 -25.97 2.58 5.35
N VAL A 133 -26.50 1.47 4.84
CA VAL A 133 -27.59 0.70 5.45
C VAL A 133 -27.11 0.10 6.77
N LEU A 134 -25.93 -0.53 6.79
CA LEU A 134 -25.38 -1.15 8.00
C LEU A 134 -25.15 -0.13 9.11
N ALA A 135 -24.63 1.06 8.78
CA ALA A 135 -24.40 2.13 9.74
C ALA A 135 -25.70 2.64 10.38
N LYS A 136 -26.81 2.62 9.62
CA LYS A 136 -28.16 2.93 10.10
C LYS A 136 -28.73 1.81 10.99
N LEU A 137 -28.58 0.55 10.59
CA LEU A 137 -29.13 -0.59 11.32
C LEU A 137 -28.39 -0.85 12.65
N PHE A 138 -27.09 -0.58 12.68
CA PHE A 138 -26.22 -0.84 13.83
C PHE A 138 -25.51 0.45 14.26
N PRO A 139 -26.19 1.39 14.93
CA PRO A 139 -25.67 2.73 15.20
C PRO A 139 -24.45 2.76 16.14
N THR A 140 -24.21 1.70 16.91
CA THR A 140 -23.06 1.56 17.82
C THR A 140 -21.92 0.74 17.22
N ALA A 141 -22.11 0.11 16.04
CA ALA A 141 -21.11 -0.74 15.44
C ALA A 141 -19.92 0.05 14.85
N LYS A 142 -18.75 -0.60 14.89
CA LYS A 142 -17.50 -0.16 14.26
C LYS A 142 -17.28 -0.91 12.94
N PHE A 143 -16.71 -0.23 11.95
CA PHE A 143 -16.48 -0.72 10.60
C PHE A 143 -15.00 -0.68 10.27
N VAL A 144 -14.43 -1.82 9.87
CA VAL A 144 -13.03 -1.95 9.46
C VAL A 144 -13.01 -2.24 7.95
N HIS A 145 -12.57 -1.24 7.18
CA HIS A 145 -12.47 -1.31 5.72
C HIS A 145 -11.06 -1.67 5.30
N ILE A 146 -10.89 -2.72 4.50
CA ILE A 146 -9.58 -3.08 3.94
C ILE A 146 -9.49 -2.70 2.48
N VAL A 147 -8.46 -1.92 2.17
CA VAL A 147 -8.09 -1.52 0.82
C VAL A 147 -6.75 -2.18 0.46
N ARG A 148 -6.63 -2.65 -0.78
CA ARG A 148 -5.45 -3.31 -1.31
C ARG A 148 -5.29 -2.93 -2.78
N ASP A 149 -4.07 -2.96 -3.31
CA ASP A 149 -3.81 -2.80 -4.75
C ASP A 149 -4.81 -3.63 -5.58
N GLY A 150 -5.53 -2.96 -6.48
CA GLY A 150 -6.54 -3.58 -7.32
C GLY A 150 -6.01 -4.71 -8.19
N ARG A 151 -4.75 -4.62 -8.63
CA ARG A 151 -4.11 -5.65 -9.46
C ARG A 151 -3.86 -6.90 -8.63
N ALA A 152 -3.40 -6.74 -7.39
CA ALA A 152 -3.22 -7.82 -6.42
C ALA A 152 -4.55 -8.51 -6.08
N THR A 153 -5.60 -7.71 -5.88
CA THR A 153 -6.97 -8.17 -5.62
C THR A 153 -7.52 -8.99 -6.79
N VAL A 154 -7.39 -8.48 -8.01
CA VAL A 154 -7.88 -9.14 -9.23
C VAL A 154 -7.15 -10.45 -9.49
N VAL A 155 -5.81 -10.45 -9.47
CA VAL A 155 -5.01 -11.67 -9.71
C VAL A 155 -5.34 -12.73 -8.66
N SER A 156 -5.35 -12.37 -7.37
CA SER A 156 -5.70 -13.33 -6.31
C SER A 156 -7.09 -13.93 -6.52
N SER A 157 -8.08 -13.11 -6.90
CA SER A 157 -9.46 -13.56 -7.10
C SER A 157 -9.61 -14.49 -8.31
N ILE A 158 -8.91 -14.18 -9.42
CA ILE A 158 -8.90 -15.01 -10.64
C ILE A 158 -8.15 -16.32 -10.41
N THR A 159 -6.91 -16.27 -9.91
CA THR A 159 -6.06 -17.44 -9.71
C THR A 159 -6.71 -18.45 -8.76
N ARG A 160 -7.38 -17.97 -7.71
CA ARG A 160 -8.06 -18.81 -6.72
C ARG A 160 -9.49 -19.18 -7.10
N ARG A 161 -9.98 -18.72 -8.26
CA ARG A 161 -11.34 -18.96 -8.77
C ARG A 161 -12.44 -18.60 -7.75
N ILE A 162 -12.23 -17.49 -7.03
CA ILE A 162 -13.16 -17.01 -5.98
C ILE A 162 -14.33 -16.24 -6.60
N VAL A 163 -14.08 -15.57 -7.73
CA VAL A 163 -15.08 -14.81 -8.49
C VAL A 163 -15.37 -15.51 -9.80
N LYS A 164 -16.51 -15.16 -10.41
CA LYS A 164 -16.84 -15.63 -11.76
C LYS A 164 -15.72 -15.27 -12.73
N PRO A 165 -15.35 -16.15 -13.68
CA PRO A 165 -14.35 -15.84 -14.69
C PRO A 165 -14.65 -14.51 -15.39
N MET A 166 -13.68 -13.61 -15.40
CA MET A 166 -13.80 -12.27 -15.95
C MET A 166 -12.45 -11.81 -16.49
N HIS A 167 -12.48 -10.95 -17.51
CA HIS A 167 -11.27 -10.34 -18.03
C HIS A 167 -10.58 -9.46 -16.96
N PRO A 168 -9.26 -9.58 -16.74
CA PRO A 168 -8.55 -8.88 -15.66
C PRO A 168 -8.75 -7.36 -15.65
N VAL A 169 -8.72 -6.71 -16.82
CA VAL A 169 -8.96 -5.27 -16.95
C VAL A 169 -10.38 -4.88 -16.56
N GLN A 170 -11.37 -5.72 -16.89
CA GLN A 170 -12.76 -5.48 -16.49
C GLN A 170 -12.91 -5.63 -14.97
N ALA A 171 -12.31 -6.66 -14.39
CA ALA A 171 -12.29 -6.85 -12.94
C ALA A 171 -11.59 -5.69 -12.22
N LEU A 172 -10.54 -5.11 -12.83
CA LEU A 172 -9.83 -3.96 -12.28
C LEU A 172 -10.67 -2.68 -12.30
N ARG A 173 -11.46 -2.45 -13.35
CA ARG A 173 -12.43 -1.33 -13.42
C ARG A 173 -13.53 -1.46 -12.36
N ILE A 174 -14.07 -2.67 -12.18
CA ILE A 174 -15.04 -2.95 -11.12
C ILE A 174 -14.44 -2.69 -9.75
N TRP A 175 -13.17 -3.08 -9.54
CA TRP A 175 -12.46 -2.78 -8.31
C TRP A 175 -12.35 -1.26 -8.07
N ASP A 176 -12.00 -0.47 -9.10
CA ASP A 176 -11.90 1.00 -9.00
C ASP A 176 -13.21 1.60 -8.50
N ASP A 177 -14.30 1.27 -9.22
CA ASP A 177 -15.63 1.78 -8.95
C ASP A 177 -16.12 1.38 -7.55
N ALA A 178 -15.89 0.13 -7.16
CA ALA A 178 -16.35 -0.39 -5.89
C ALA A 178 -15.56 0.19 -4.71
N VAL A 179 -14.22 0.19 -4.76
CA VAL A 179 -13.40 0.74 -3.67
C VAL A 179 -13.62 2.24 -3.52
N ARG A 180 -13.80 2.98 -4.62
CA ARG A 180 -14.11 4.41 -4.57
C ARG A 180 -15.41 4.68 -3.80
N ARG A 181 -16.46 3.90 -4.05
CA ARG A 181 -17.73 3.98 -3.29
C ARG A 181 -17.56 3.58 -1.83
N GLU A 182 -16.86 2.49 -1.56
CA GLU A 182 -16.61 2.04 -0.18
C GLU A 182 -15.85 3.08 0.64
N LEU A 183 -14.83 3.72 0.05
CA LEU A 183 -14.09 4.82 0.67
C LEU A 183 -15.00 6.00 0.98
N GLN A 184 -15.87 6.39 0.04
CA GLN A 184 -16.84 7.46 0.24
C GLN A 184 -17.85 7.12 1.35
N PHE A 185 -18.36 5.89 1.38
CA PHE A 185 -19.27 5.45 2.45
C PHE A 185 -18.58 5.44 3.81
N CYS A 186 -17.33 4.98 3.89
CA CYS A 186 -16.57 5.01 5.12
C CYS A 186 -16.34 6.44 5.62
N GLN A 187 -16.07 7.38 4.70
CA GLN A 187 -15.99 8.81 5.02
C GLN A 187 -17.32 9.36 5.56
N ASN A 188 -18.45 9.01 4.92
CA ASN A 188 -19.79 9.45 5.35
C ASN A 188 -20.19 8.91 6.73
N VAL A 189 -19.81 7.67 7.05
CA VAL A 189 -20.04 7.07 8.38
C VAL A 189 -19.18 7.76 9.45
N GLY A 190 -18.04 8.32 9.06
CA GLY A 190 -17.18 9.12 9.93
C GLY A 190 -16.08 8.31 10.62
N ARG A 191 -14.96 8.98 10.92
CA ARG A 191 -13.73 8.37 11.43
C ARG A 191 -13.84 7.71 12.81
N GLN A 192 -14.88 8.04 13.58
CA GLN A 192 -15.14 7.41 14.89
C GLN A 192 -15.76 6.01 14.76
N ARG A 193 -16.39 5.73 13.60
CA ARG A 193 -17.12 4.49 13.33
C ARG A 193 -16.58 3.70 12.16
N CYS A 194 -15.85 4.31 11.22
CA CYS A 194 -15.21 3.58 10.12
C CYS A 194 -13.71 3.85 10.03
N TYR A 195 -12.92 2.78 9.99
CA TYR A 195 -11.46 2.81 9.90
C TYR A 195 -10.99 2.08 8.64
N THR A 196 -10.35 2.80 7.72
CA THR A 196 -9.73 2.22 6.53
C THR A 196 -8.28 1.85 6.79
N ILE A 197 -7.93 0.60 6.56
CA ILE A 197 -6.56 0.08 6.59
C ILE A 197 -6.12 -0.36 5.19
N PHE A 198 -4.88 -0.05 4.84
CA PHE A 198 -4.26 -0.52 3.61
C PHE A 198 -3.53 -1.84 3.87
N TYR A 199 -3.84 -2.87 3.10
CA TYR A 199 -3.26 -4.20 3.23
C TYR A 199 -1.72 -4.16 3.17
N GLU A 200 -1.16 -3.33 2.29
CA GLU A 200 0.28 -3.15 2.15
C GLU A 200 0.90 -2.65 3.46
N LYS A 201 0.28 -1.65 4.11
CA LYS A 201 0.75 -1.14 5.40
C LYS A 201 0.59 -2.18 6.51
N LEU A 202 -0.51 -2.93 6.50
CA LEU A 202 -0.78 -3.99 7.48
C LEU A 202 0.31 -5.07 7.43
N VAL A 203 0.71 -5.54 6.25
CA VAL A 203 1.70 -6.63 6.16
C VAL A 203 3.15 -6.15 6.24
N ILE A 204 3.41 -4.87 5.95
CA ILE A 204 4.76 -4.27 6.05
C ILE A 204 5.04 -3.77 7.47
N SER A 205 4.04 -3.24 8.17
CA SER A 205 4.18 -2.63 9.50
C SER A 205 3.05 -3.06 10.43
N ALA A 206 2.89 -4.38 10.58
CA ALA A 206 1.77 -5.01 11.27
C ALA A 206 1.52 -4.44 12.67
N GLU A 207 2.52 -4.41 13.54
CA GLU A 207 2.35 -3.90 14.91
C GLU A 207 1.84 -2.46 14.94
N LYS A 208 2.44 -1.58 14.14
CA LYS A 208 2.06 -0.16 14.07
C LYS A 208 0.60 0.00 13.62
N GLU A 209 0.19 -0.72 12.58
CA GLU A 209 -1.17 -0.59 12.05
C GLU A 209 -2.22 -1.27 12.94
N LEU A 210 -1.88 -2.40 13.57
CA LEU A 210 -2.77 -3.09 14.50
C LEU A 210 -2.94 -2.33 15.82
N ARG A 211 -1.90 -1.66 16.33
CA ARG A 211 -2.03 -0.77 17.50
C ARG A 211 -3.05 0.35 17.24
N LYS A 212 -2.99 0.98 16.07
CA LYS A 212 -3.97 2.01 15.68
C LYS A 212 -5.38 1.44 15.56
N LEU A 213 -5.49 0.26 14.96
CA LEU A 213 -6.79 -0.41 14.79
C LEU A 213 -7.41 -0.76 16.14
N LEU A 214 -6.67 -1.40 17.05
CA LEU A 214 -7.19 -1.75 18.37
C LEU A 214 -7.55 -0.51 19.20
N ALA A 215 -6.77 0.57 19.08
CA ALA A 215 -7.12 1.86 19.68
C ALA A 215 -8.43 2.43 19.11
N PHE A 216 -8.66 2.34 17.80
CA PHE A 216 -9.94 2.73 17.17
C PHE A 216 -11.13 1.85 17.61
N LEU A 217 -10.88 0.56 17.81
CA LEU A 217 -11.86 -0.40 18.31
C LEU A 217 -12.09 -0.27 19.82
N GLU A 218 -11.29 0.54 20.52
CA GLU A 218 -11.34 0.73 21.98
C GLU A 218 -11.05 -0.57 22.75
N VAL A 219 -10.11 -1.37 22.22
CA VAL A 219 -9.70 -2.66 22.78
C VAL A 219 -8.23 -2.58 23.24
N PRO A 220 -7.86 -3.21 24.39
CA PRO A 220 -6.48 -3.26 24.84
C PRO A 220 -5.53 -3.86 23.81
N TRP A 221 -4.25 -3.46 23.85
CA TRP A 221 -3.23 -4.12 23.04
C TRP A 221 -2.89 -5.50 23.63
N ASP A 222 -3.01 -6.54 22.81
CA ASP A 222 -2.48 -7.87 23.11
C ASP A 222 -1.51 -8.31 21.98
N PRO A 223 -0.24 -8.65 22.28
CA PRO A 223 0.72 -9.07 21.25
C PRO A 223 0.32 -10.35 20.50
N ILE A 224 -0.67 -11.10 20.98
CA ILE A 224 -1.17 -12.31 20.31
C ILE A 224 -1.67 -12.03 18.89
N VAL A 225 -2.15 -10.81 18.61
CA VAL A 225 -2.63 -10.41 17.27
C VAL A 225 -1.52 -10.42 16.21
N LEU A 226 -0.25 -10.35 16.62
CA LEU A 226 0.91 -10.50 15.74
C LEU A 226 1.31 -11.95 15.48
N ARG A 227 0.80 -12.88 16.29
CA ARG A 227 1.16 -14.31 16.29
C ARG A 227 -0.10 -15.18 16.25
N HIS A 228 -1.09 -14.77 15.46
CA HIS A 228 -2.38 -15.46 15.34
C HIS A 228 -2.21 -16.93 14.92
N GLU A 229 -1.16 -17.27 14.20
CA GLU A 229 -0.81 -18.63 13.79
C GLU A 229 -0.44 -19.55 14.97
N THR A 230 -0.14 -19.00 16.15
CA THR A 230 0.26 -19.79 17.34
C THR A 230 -0.93 -20.32 18.14
N ILE A 231 -2.15 -19.89 17.81
CA ILE A 231 -3.38 -20.24 18.54
C ILE A 231 -4.45 -20.83 17.64
N LEU A 232 -4.06 -21.36 16.47
CA LEU A 232 -4.96 -21.95 15.49
C LEU A 232 -5.86 -23.05 16.09
N ASP A 233 -5.33 -23.85 17.02
CA ASP A 233 -6.08 -24.90 17.72
C ASP A 233 -7.17 -24.34 18.64
N LYS A 234 -7.08 -23.05 18.98
CA LYS A 234 -8.05 -22.30 19.80
C LYS A 234 -8.96 -21.40 18.97
N LEU A 235 -8.67 -21.19 17.68
CA LEU A 235 -9.54 -20.44 16.79
C LEU A 235 -10.78 -21.29 16.49
N SER A 236 -11.83 -21.04 17.26
CA SER A 236 -13.12 -21.69 17.11
C SER A 236 -13.64 -21.53 15.67
N HIS A 237 -14.06 -22.63 15.05
CA HIS A 237 -14.85 -22.62 13.80
C HIS A 237 -14.15 -22.14 12.50
N LEU A 238 -12.86 -22.46 12.30
CA LEU A 238 -12.27 -22.34 10.96
C LEU A 238 -13.04 -23.22 9.94
N ASN A 239 -13.62 -22.59 8.91
CA ASN A 239 -14.30 -23.33 7.85
C ASN A 239 -13.25 -23.86 6.84
N PRO A 240 -13.01 -25.17 6.72
CA PRO A 240 -12.01 -25.71 5.81
C PRO A 240 -12.32 -25.43 4.33
N HIS A 241 -13.58 -25.10 4.00
CA HIS A 241 -14.03 -24.77 2.66
C HIS A 241 -13.90 -23.27 2.31
N GLU A 242 -13.57 -22.42 3.29
CA GLU A 242 -13.29 -21.01 3.00
C GLU A 242 -11.96 -20.90 2.25
N ALA A 243 -11.98 -20.17 1.12
CA ALA A 243 -10.85 -20.13 0.20
C ALA A 243 -9.54 -19.69 0.87
N SER A 244 -9.62 -18.88 1.93
CA SER A 244 -8.48 -18.31 2.67
C SER A 244 -8.01 -19.14 3.86
N THR A 245 -8.66 -20.25 4.21
CA THR A 245 -8.31 -21.04 5.40
C THR A 245 -6.87 -21.53 5.40
N LYS A 246 -6.34 -21.94 4.25
CA LYS A 246 -4.91 -22.32 4.11
C LYS A 246 -3.94 -21.16 4.35
N GLN A 247 -4.38 -19.92 4.16
CA GLN A 247 -3.55 -18.72 4.36
C GLN A 247 -3.56 -18.28 5.83
N PHE A 248 -4.62 -18.59 6.57
CA PHE A 248 -4.75 -18.29 8.00
C PHE A 248 -3.71 -19.03 8.86
N LEU A 249 -3.17 -20.14 8.35
CA LEU A 249 -2.14 -20.94 9.02
C LEU A 249 -0.74 -20.33 8.94
N LYS A 250 -0.57 -19.19 8.25
CA LYS A 250 0.73 -18.58 8.00
C LYS A 250 0.87 -17.29 8.80
N PRO A 251 2.07 -16.98 9.34
CA PRO A 251 2.36 -15.67 9.90
C PRO A 251 2.06 -14.55 8.90
N ILE A 252 1.85 -13.33 9.41
CA ILE A 252 1.74 -12.13 8.57
C ILE A 252 2.97 -12.04 7.67
N HIS A 253 2.77 -12.01 6.35
CA HIS A 253 3.85 -12.07 5.38
C HIS A 253 3.61 -11.16 4.17
N THR A 254 4.70 -10.73 3.52
CA THR A 254 4.64 -9.85 2.34
C THR A 254 4.61 -10.59 1.00
N ALA A 255 4.65 -11.93 1.00
CA ALA A 255 4.82 -12.74 -0.22
C ALA A 255 3.74 -12.52 -1.30
N SER A 256 2.57 -12.01 -0.91
CA SER A 256 1.43 -11.76 -1.81
C SER A 256 1.44 -10.36 -2.43
N LEU A 257 2.32 -9.45 -1.99
CA LEU A 257 2.33 -8.04 -2.44
C LEU A 257 2.66 -7.89 -3.92
N GLY A 258 3.59 -8.69 -4.43
CA GLY A 258 4.08 -8.64 -5.81
C GLY A 258 3.64 -9.79 -6.70
N ALA A 259 2.62 -10.57 -6.30
CA ALA A 259 2.21 -11.74 -7.10
C ALA A 259 1.52 -11.37 -8.43
N TRP A 260 1.03 -10.14 -8.56
CA TRP A 260 0.15 -9.72 -9.65
C TRP A 260 0.83 -9.28 -10.95
N ALA A 261 2.15 -9.27 -10.98
CA ALA A 261 2.96 -8.99 -12.17
C ALA A 261 4.15 -9.95 -12.28
N TYR A 262 4.04 -11.11 -11.66
CA TYR A 262 4.81 -12.23 -12.13
C TYR A 262 4.45 -12.52 -13.60
N PRO A 263 5.38 -13.06 -14.41
CA PRO A 263 5.12 -13.36 -15.81
C PRO A 263 3.92 -14.28 -16.05
N ASN A 264 3.58 -15.11 -15.05
CA ASN A 264 2.43 -16.01 -15.07
C ASN A 264 1.15 -15.41 -14.44
N SER A 265 1.11 -14.11 -14.17
CA SER A 265 -0.09 -13.45 -13.65
C SER A 265 -1.23 -13.46 -14.67
N SER A 266 -2.46 -13.21 -14.21
CA SER A 266 -3.59 -13.09 -15.13
C SER A 266 -3.55 -11.83 -15.98
N PHE A 267 -2.74 -10.82 -15.64
CA PHE A 267 -2.56 -9.62 -16.47
C PHE A 267 -1.43 -9.82 -17.47
N THR A 268 -1.63 -9.33 -18.70
CA THR A 268 -0.51 -9.15 -19.64
C THR A 268 0.33 -7.93 -19.26
N PRO A 269 1.61 -7.87 -19.68
CA PRO A 269 2.44 -6.69 -19.48
C PRO A 269 1.80 -5.40 -20.02
N GLU A 270 1.11 -5.48 -21.17
CA GLU A 270 0.37 -4.35 -21.75
C GLU A 270 -0.77 -3.87 -20.84
N GLN A 271 -1.55 -4.79 -20.27
CA GLN A 271 -2.64 -4.44 -19.36
C GLN A 271 -2.13 -3.85 -18.05
N LEU A 272 -1.00 -4.33 -17.54
CA LEU A 272 -0.34 -3.72 -16.39
C LEU A 272 0.15 -2.30 -16.73
N ASN A 273 0.59 -2.08 -17.96
CA ASN A 273 1.01 -0.77 -18.43
C ASN A 273 -0.13 0.24 -18.50
N THR A 274 -1.35 -0.19 -18.83
CA THR A 274 -2.54 0.68 -18.85
C THR A 274 -3.35 0.64 -17.56
N SER A 275 -2.97 -0.17 -16.57
CA SER A 275 -3.77 -0.39 -15.36
C SER A 275 -4.20 0.87 -14.60
N THR A 276 -3.36 1.91 -14.53
CA THR A 276 -3.71 3.20 -13.89
C THR A 276 -4.61 4.09 -14.76
N LYS A 277 -4.71 3.82 -16.06
CA LYS A 277 -5.72 4.41 -16.95
C LYS A 277 -7.05 3.65 -16.80
N ASP A 278 -6.99 2.34 -16.67
CA ASP A 278 -8.17 1.48 -16.49
C ASP A 278 -8.78 1.59 -15.08
N ALA A 279 -7.96 1.87 -14.06
CA ALA A 279 -8.37 2.13 -12.69
C ALA A 279 -7.62 3.34 -12.11
N PRO A 280 -8.11 4.57 -12.33
CA PRO A 280 -7.48 5.81 -11.84
C PRO A 280 -7.27 5.85 -10.32
N LEU A 281 -8.09 5.15 -9.54
CA LEU A 281 -7.97 5.03 -8.08
C LEU A 281 -6.63 4.42 -7.66
N LEU A 282 -6.01 3.55 -8.49
CA LEU A 282 -4.66 3.03 -8.23
C LEU A 282 -3.65 4.18 -8.05
N LYS A 283 -3.76 5.20 -8.90
CA LYS A 283 -2.91 6.40 -8.85
C LYS A 283 -3.28 7.28 -7.67
N GLU A 284 -4.57 7.46 -7.39
CA GLU A 284 -5.05 8.25 -6.24
C GLU A 284 -4.58 7.68 -4.90
N LEU A 285 -4.48 6.35 -4.79
CA LEU A 285 -4.02 5.65 -3.59
C LEU A 285 -2.50 5.47 -3.51
N GLY A 286 -1.75 5.98 -4.49
CA GLY A 286 -0.27 5.99 -4.47
C GLY A 286 0.39 4.68 -4.90
N TYR A 287 -0.29 3.81 -5.66
CA TYR A 287 0.27 2.54 -6.16
C TYR A 287 1.18 2.70 -7.41
N ASP A 288 1.87 3.85 -7.56
CA ASP A 288 2.66 4.28 -8.74
C ASP A 288 3.90 5.15 -8.34
N LEU A 289 5.03 4.59 -7.83
CA LEU A 289 6.18 5.37 -7.26
C LEU A 289 7.50 5.56 -8.10
N ALA A 290 7.94 6.82 -8.31
CA ALA A 290 9.06 7.43 -9.10
C ALA A 290 10.51 7.08 -8.69
N GLY A 291 11.62 7.21 -9.46
CA GLY A 291 12.18 8.34 -10.26
C GLY A 291 13.73 8.25 -10.43
N THR A 292 14.41 7.61 -9.48
CA THR A 292 15.88 7.39 -9.37
C THR A 292 16.42 6.21 -10.20
N GLY A 293 15.55 5.43 -10.81
CA GLY A 293 15.97 4.21 -11.50
C GLY A 293 16.68 4.41 -12.85
N LEU A 294 16.84 5.62 -13.39
CA LEU A 294 17.59 5.75 -14.66
C LEU A 294 19.07 5.43 -14.39
N VAL A 295 19.68 6.08 -13.39
CA VAL A 295 21.08 5.85 -13.03
C VAL A 295 21.33 4.39 -12.68
N ARG A 296 20.44 3.74 -11.90
CA ARG A 296 20.63 2.32 -11.59
C ARG A 296 20.53 1.43 -12.83
N VAL A 297 19.64 1.72 -13.78
CA VAL A 297 19.51 0.91 -15.01
C VAL A 297 20.72 1.12 -15.92
N LEU A 298 21.24 2.34 -15.99
CA LEU A 298 22.50 2.63 -16.70
C LEU A 298 23.67 1.87 -16.06
N LEU A 299 23.70 1.74 -14.72
CA LEU A 299 24.70 0.94 -14.03
C LEU A 299 24.48 -0.58 -14.21
N ASP A 300 23.25 -1.08 -14.08
CA ASP A 300 22.87 -2.49 -14.32
C ASP A 300 23.25 -2.95 -15.74
N SER A 301 23.26 -2.02 -16.69
CA SER A 301 23.63 -2.34 -18.08
C SER A 301 25.13 -2.63 -18.26
N HIS A 302 25.97 -2.24 -17.29
CA HIS A 302 27.41 -2.47 -17.33
C HIS A 302 27.75 -3.92 -16.91
N PRO A 303 28.58 -4.69 -17.66
CA PRO A 303 28.83 -6.11 -17.38
C PRO A 303 29.43 -6.44 -16.01
N MET A 304 30.03 -5.45 -15.35
CA MET A 304 30.66 -5.60 -14.03
C MET A 304 29.75 -5.20 -12.86
N ILE A 305 28.60 -4.57 -13.10
CA ILE A 305 27.78 -3.94 -12.06
C ILE A 305 26.38 -4.56 -12.07
N ASN A 306 25.88 -4.92 -10.89
CA ASN A 306 24.51 -5.41 -10.74
C ASN A 306 23.86 -4.78 -9.51
N CYS A 307 22.89 -3.90 -9.75
CA CYS A 307 22.11 -3.20 -8.73
C CYS A 307 20.81 -3.92 -8.40
N GLY A 308 20.16 -4.46 -9.43
CA GLY A 308 18.84 -5.04 -9.32
C GLY A 308 17.74 -4.02 -8.95
N ALA A 309 16.62 -4.56 -8.49
CA ALA A 309 15.46 -3.77 -8.07
C ALA A 309 15.64 -3.13 -6.69
N GLU A 310 14.76 -2.18 -6.32
CA GLU A 310 14.79 -1.56 -4.98
C GLU A 310 14.67 -2.58 -3.83
N PRO A 311 15.68 -2.70 -2.95
CA PRO A 311 15.64 -3.62 -1.81
C PRO A 311 14.85 -3.02 -0.64
N ILE A 312 13.51 -3.04 -0.72
CA ILE A 312 12.58 -2.44 0.27
C ILE A 312 12.98 -2.72 1.74
N TYR A 313 13.50 -3.92 2.01
CA TYR A 313 13.90 -4.35 3.35
C TYR A 313 15.14 -3.64 3.94
N SER A 314 16.04 -3.08 3.13
CA SER A 314 17.20 -2.34 3.64
C SER A 314 16.77 -1.14 4.50
N MET A 315 15.75 -0.38 4.05
CA MET A 315 15.20 0.73 4.85
C MET A 315 14.55 0.27 6.16
N HIS A 316 13.92 -0.91 6.20
CA HIS A 316 13.27 -1.41 7.43
C HIS A 316 14.31 -1.72 8.51
N VAL A 317 15.43 -2.33 8.14
CA VAL A 317 16.50 -2.62 9.11
C VAL A 317 17.19 -1.34 9.57
N LEU A 318 17.34 -0.35 8.68
CA LEU A 318 17.86 0.97 9.05
C LEU A 318 16.94 1.71 10.02
N ALA A 319 15.62 1.69 9.79
CA ALA A 319 14.64 2.27 10.70
C ALA A 319 14.63 1.57 12.07
N LEU A 320 14.63 0.23 12.09
CA LEU A 320 14.75 -0.54 13.34
C LEU A 320 16.01 -0.18 14.13
N ARG A 321 17.13 0.04 13.43
CA ARG A 321 18.40 0.43 14.04
C ARG A 321 18.36 1.84 14.65
N GLU A 322 17.62 2.76 14.05
CA GLU A 322 17.41 4.11 14.57
C GLU A 322 16.54 4.10 15.83
N ASP A 323 15.46 3.32 15.85
CA ASP A 323 14.57 3.21 17.02
C ASP A 323 15.31 2.73 18.29
N ILE A 324 16.38 1.95 18.11
CA ILE A 324 17.22 1.44 19.20
C ILE A 324 18.08 2.56 19.85
N LYS A 325 18.23 3.74 19.23
CA LYS A 325 19.24 4.73 19.65
C LYS A 325 18.91 5.57 20.90
N GLU A 326 17.70 5.58 21.47
CA GLU A 326 17.41 6.50 22.60
C GLU A 326 16.78 5.88 23.85
N SER A 327 15.85 4.94 23.74
CA SER A 327 15.12 4.41 24.92
C SER A 327 15.50 2.99 25.34
N SER A 328 16.23 2.27 24.48
CA SER A 328 16.43 0.81 24.61
C SER A 328 17.85 0.38 24.98
N LYS A 329 18.80 1.32 25.10
CA LYS A 329 20.22 0.99 25.28
C LYS A 329 20.50 0.23 26.58
N ASP A 330 19.89 0.63 27.69
CA ASP A 330 20.22 0.06 29.00
C ASP A 330 19.80 -1.40 29.15
N TRP A 331 18.60 -1.77 28.68
CA TRP A 331 18.13 -3.14 28.79
C TRP A 331 18.83 -4.06 27.78
N LEU A 332 19.14 -3.57 26.57
CA LEU A 332 19.91 -4.32 25.57
C LEU A 332 21.32 -4.63 26.07
N ILE A 333 22.00 -3.64 26.66
CA ILE A 333 23.32 -3.83 27.26
C ILE A 333 23.24 -4.82 28.43
N LYS A 334 22.22 -4.72 29.30
CA LYS A 334 21.98 -5.70 30.37
C LYS A 334 21.70 -7.11 29.84
N ALA A 335 21.14 -7.23 28.63
CA ALA A 335 20.95 -8.49 27.91
C ALA A 335 22.18 -8.92 27.08
N ASN A 336 23.32 -8.25 27.22
CA ASN A 336 24.56 -8.46 26.45
C ASN A 336 24.44 -8.23 24.92
N ILE A 337 23.49 -7.39 24.50
CA ILE A 337 23.31 -6.96 23.11
C ILE A 337 23.89 -5.56 22.93
N TYR A 338 25.16 -5.50 22.51
CA TYR A 338 25.90 -4.25 22.36
C TYR A 338 25.65 -3.62 20.97
N PRO A 339 25.77 -2.27 20.82
CA PRO A 339 25.59 -1.59 19.54
C PRO A 339 26.39 -2.20 18.39
N LYS A 340 27.64 -2.63 18.66
CA LYS A 340 28.50 -3.31 17.68
C LYS A 340 27.87 -4.58 17.11
N ALA A 341 27.20 -5.38 17.94
CA ALA A 341 26.53 -6.61 17.48
C ALA A 341 25.37 -6.28 16.53
N ILE A 342 24.60 -5.24 16.85
CA ILE A 342 23.50 -4.75 16.00
C ILE A 342 24.04 -4.19 14.69
N ASP A 343 25.12 -3.41 14.73
CA ASP A 343 25.78 -2.85 13.55
C ASP A 343 26.29 -3.98 12.63
N GLN A 344 26.89 -5.04 13.18
CA GLN A 344 27.30 -6.21 12.39
C GLN A 344 26.10 -6.95 11.79
N ALA A 345 25.01 -7.11 12.54
CA ALA A 345 23.79 -7.74 12.03
C ALA A 345 23.15 -6.90 10.91
N THR A 346 23.06 -5.58 11.07
CA THR A 346 22.58 -4.67 10.03
C THR A 346 23.46 -4.72 8.79
N LYS A 347 24.79 -4.69 8.96
CA LYS A 347 25.76 -4.81 7.86
C LYS A 347 25.59 -6.12 7.12
N ALA A 348 25.52 -7.25 7.83
CA ALA A 348 25.33 -8.57 7.24
C ALA A 348 24.01 -8.64 6.47
N PHE A 349 22.90 -8.17 7.05
CA PHE A 349 21.60 -8.17 6.40
C PHE A 349 21.60 -7.39 5.08
N ILE A 350 22.08 -6.14 5.10
CA ILE A 350 22.13 -5.28 3.90
C ILE A 350 23.03 -5.92 2.83
N ARG A 351 24.19 -6.47 3.23
CA ARG A 351 25.11 -7.15 2.32
C ARG A 351 24.48 -8.39 1.68
N GLU A 352 23.91 -9.29 2.47
CA GLU A 352 23.28 -10.50 1.96
C GLU A 352 22.12 -10.17 1.03
N LEU A 353 21.34 -9.13 1.33
CA LEU A 353 20.29 -8.67 0.44
C LEU A 353 20.85 -8.13 -0.89
N ALA A 354 21.93 -7.34 -0.85
CA ALA A 354 22.58 -6.83 -2.06
C ALA A 354 23.13 -7.95 -2.97
N VAL A 355 23.75 -8.97 -2.37
CA VAL A 355 24.42 -10.03 -3.11
C VAL A 355 23.45 -11.07 -3.66
N ASN A 356 22.42 -11.44 -2.88
CA ASN A 356 21.54 -12.56 -3.22
C ASN A 356 20.26 -12.14 -3.97
N MET A 357 20.01 -10.83 -4.16
CA MET A 357 18.89 -10.35 -4.98
C MET A 357 19.17 -10.40 -6.48
N VAL A 358 20.42 -10.60 -6.87
CA VAL A 358 20.87 -10.44 -8.25
C VAL A 358 21.88 -11.54 -8.64
N ASP A 359 22.09 -11.73 -9.94
CA ASP A 359 23.16 -12.59 -10.45
C ASP A 359 24.52 -12.08 -10.02
N LYS A 360 25.47 -13.01 -9.85
CA LYS A 360 26.83 -12.71 -9.43
C LYS A 360 27.50 -11.70 -10.36
N ALA A 361 27.99 -10.61 -9.78
CA ALA A 361 28.73 -9.57 -10.48
C ALA A 361 29.98 -9.16 -9.67
N PRO A 362 31.01 -8.59 -10.32
CA PRO A 362 32.15 -8.00 -9.62
C PRO A 362 31.76 -6.89 -8.63
N ILE A 363 30.75 -6.09 -8.95
CA ILE A 363 30.29 -4.96 -8.15
C ILE A 363 28.78 -5.08 -7.96
N TYR A 364 28.36 -5.10 -6.69
CA TYR A 364 26.96 -5.05 -6.30
C TYR A 364 26.59 -3.61 -5.93
N CYS A 365 25.42 -3.15 -6.37
CA CYS A 365 24.85 -1.88 -5.94
C CYS A 365 23.47 -2.07 -5.33
N GLN A 366 23.03 -1.08 -4.58
CA GLN A 366 21.64 -0.97 -4.13
C GLN A 366 21.16 0.43 -4.43
N LYS A 367 19.96 0.54 -5.00
CA LYS A 367 19.28 1.81 -5.19
C LYS A 367 18.04 1.83 -4.31
N GLN A 368 17.95 2.82 -3.43
CA GLN A 368 16.68 3.30 -2.87
C GLN A 368 16.77 4.80 -2.61
N PRO A 369 15.72 5.59 -2.94
CA PRO A 369 15.77 7.05 -2.83
C PRO A 369 16.15 7.60 -1.45
N LEU A 370 15.74 6.94 -0.37
CA LEU A 370 15.90 7.47 1.00
C LEU A 370 17.10 6.89 1.76
N LEU A 371 17.90 6.02 1.15
CA LEU A 371 19.11 5.46 1.81
C LEU A 371 20.08 6.56 2.23
N PHE A 372 20.16 7.65 1.48
CA PHE A 372 21.02 8.79 1.79
C PHE A 372 20.68 9.49 3.10
N ARG A 373 19.48 9.30 3.67
CA ARG A 373 19.19 9.76 5.05
C ARG A 373 20.06 9.09 6.10
N HIS A 374 20.60 7.91 5.78
CA HIS A 374 21.48 7.14 6.65
C HIS A 374 22.91 7.11 6.09
N LEU A 375 23.31 8.05 5.22
CA LEU A 375 24.58 8.00 4.49
C LEU A 375 25.78 7.81 5.42
N ASN A 376 25.88 8.62 6.47
CA ASN A 376 27.00 8.57 7.42
C ASN A 376 27.07 7.22 8.16
N TYR A 377 25.92 6.65 8.52
CA TYR A 377 25.86 5.32 9.15
C TYR A 377 26.23 4.21 8.16
N LEU A 378 25.71 4.26 6.94
CA LEU A 378 26.05 3.30 5.89
C LEU A 378 27.53 3.38 5.52
N ALA A 379 28.11 4.58 5.46
CA ALA A 379 29.53 4.78 5.20
C ALA A 379 30.41 4.15 6.28
N ALA A 380 30.01 4.26 7.55
CA ALA A 380 30.68 3.60 8.67
C ALA A 380 30.56 2.06 8.61
N LEU A 381 29.38 1.52 8.24
CA LEU A 381 29.19 0.08 8.08
C LEU A 381 29.97 -0.50 6.89
N PHE A 382 30.09 0.27 5.82
CA PHE A 382 30.72 -0.13 4.56
C PHE A 382 31.85 0.84 4.16
N PRO A 383 33.05 0.68 4.75
CA PRO A 383 34.22 1.55 4.52
C PRO A 383 34.77 1.56 3.08
N GLU A 384 34.39 0.59 2.26
CA GLU A 384 34.79 0.49 0.85
C GLU A 384 33.65 0.80 -0.14
N ALA A 385 32.43 1.05 0.36
CA ALA A 385 31.30 1.34 -0.54
C ALA A 385 31.52 2.64 -1.31
N LYS A 386 30.76 2.91 -2.36
CA LYS A 386 30.75 4.23 -3.01
C LYS A 386 29.30 4.67 -3.14
N PHE A 387 29.03 5.94 -2.91
CA PHE A 387 27.68 6.48 -2.87
C PHE A 387 27.44 7.41 -4.05
N VAL A 388 26.36 7.18 -4.79
CA VAL A 388 25.97 8.00 -5.93
C VAL A 388 24.66 8.71 -5.60
N HIS A 389 24.73 10.02 -5.40
CA HIS A 389 23.58 10.88 -5.15
C HIS A 389 23.04 11.42 -6.48
N VAL A 390 21.73 11.31 -6.74
CA VAL A 390 21.12 11.88 -7.95
C VAL A 390 20.42 13.18 -7.60
N LEU A 391 21.00 14.30 -8.04
CA LEU A 391 20.42 15.63 -7.90
C LEU A 391 19.55 15.96 -9.13
N ARG A 392 18.40 16.59 -8.92
CA ARG A 392 17.50 17.07 -9.98
C ARG A 392 16.87 18.38 -9.53
N ASP A 393 16.55 19.26 -10.48
CA ASP A 393 15.78 20.49 -10.24
C ASP A 393 14.55 20.19 -9.39
N GLY A 394 14.44 20.88 -8.25
CA GLY A 394 13.36 20.69 -7.30
C GLY A 394 11.98 20.90 -7.91
N ARG A 395 11.83 21.85 -8.82
CA ARG A 395 10.55 22.12 -9.51
C ARG A 395 10.17 20.93 -10.39
N ALA A 396 11.13 20.35 -11.12
CA ALA A 396 10.90 19.17 -11.93
C ALA A 396 10.60 17.93 -11.07
N ALA A 397 11.31 17.75 -9.96
CA ALA A 397 11.09 16.67 -9.02
C ALA A 397 9.71 16.76 -8.34
N ILE A 398 9.30 17.96 -7.92
CA ILE A 398 7.99 18.24 -7.30
C ILE A 398 6.86 18.06 -8.30
N ALA A 399 6.99 18.61 -9.52
CA ALA A 399 6.02 18.38 -10.59
C ALA A 399 5.82 16.88 -10.84
N SER A 400 6.91 16.12 -10.94
CA SER A 400 6.83 14.66 -11.10
C SER A 400 6.18 13.99 -9.89
N THR A 401 6.51 14.42 -8.67
CA THR A 401 5.96 13.89 -7.42
C THR A 401 4.46 14.10 -7.32
N ILE A 402 3.98 15.30 -7.63
CA ILE A 402 2.56 15.67 -7.60
C ILE A 402 1.81 15.00 -8.76
N GLU A 403 2.35 15.08 -9.99
CA GLU A 403 1.72 14.50 -11.19
C GLU A 403 1.52 12.99 -11.02
N ARG A 404 2.48 12.32 -10.38
CA ARG A 404 2.45 10.88 -10.12
C ARG A 404 1.83 10.51 -8.77
N LYS A 405 1.40 11.50 -8.00
CA LYS A 405 0.79 11.34 -6.66
C LYS A 405 1.63 10.45 -5.72
N ILE A 406 2.94 10.65 -5.76
CA ILE A 406 3.93 9.88 -4.98
C ILE A 406 3.67 10.01 -3.47
N TYR A 407 3.33 11.21 -3.04
CA TYR A 407 2.90 11.50 -1.67
C TYR A 407 1.48 12.06 -1.73
N PRO A 408 0.46 11.32 -1.27
CA PRO A 408 -0.94 11.73 -1.38
C PRO A 408 -1.28 13.09 -0.71
N GLY A 409 -0.46 13.54 0.24
CA GLY A 409 -0.60 14.85 0.89
C GLY A 409 -0.01 16.03 0.11
N LEU A 410 0.71 15.77 -1.00
CA LEU A 410 1.29 16.80 -1.86
C LEU A 410 0.47 16.87 -3.17
N THR A 411 -0.16 18.02 -3.40
CA THR A 411 -1.02 18.29 -4.55
C THR A 411 -0.60 19.61 -5.21
N HIS A 412 -1.26 19.97 -6.31
CA HIS A 412 -1.06 21.25 -6.99
C HIS A 412 -1.51 22.46 -6.14
N GLU A 413 -2.27 22.22 -5.06
CA GLU A 413 -2.75 23.26 -4.14
C GLU A 413 -1.69 23.64 -3.09
N ASN A 414 -0.72 22.76 -2.81
CA ASN A 414 0.32 22.99 -1.80
C ASN A 414 1.77 22.71 -2.28
N PRO A 415 2.18 23.16 -3.48
CA PRO A 415 3.51 22.87 -4.03
C PRO A 415 4.66 23.49 -3.21
N HIS A 416 4.38 24.55 -2.44
CA HIS A 416 5.35 25.15 -1.51
C HIS A 416 5.78 24.17 -0.41
N THR A 417 4.85 23.39 0.15
CA THR A 417 5.17 22.35 1.14
C THR A 417 6.08 21.28 0.54
N ALA A 418 5.81 20.87 -0.70
CA ALA A 418 6.65 19.93 -1.42
C ALA A 418 8.07 20.48 -1.65
N LEU A 419 8.18 21.79 -1.91
CA LEU A 419 9.45 22.47 -2.08
C LEU A 419 10.27 22.55 -0.79
N GLN A 420 9.64 22.87 0.35
CA GLN A 420 10.32 22.87 1.65
C GLN A 420 10.84 21.48 2.02
N ILE A 421 10.06 20.43 1.75
CA ILE A 421 10.49 19.04 1.97
C ILE A 421 11.66 18.69 1.05
N TRP A 422 11.59 19.08 -0.22
CA TRP A 422 12.67 18.86 -1.19
C TRP A 422 13.96 19.58 -0.75
N ASP A 423 13.89 20.88 -0.44
CA ASP A 423 15.05 21.70 -0.03
C ASP A 423 15.73 21.06 1.19
N LYS A 424 14.98 20.84 2.27
CA LYS A 424 15.51 20.23 3.49
C LYS A 424 16.13 18.85 3.25
N THR A 425 15.47 18.00 2.47
CA THR A 425 15.93 16.63 2.25
C THR A 425 17.18 16.61 1.37
N VAL A 426 17.15 17.33 0.24
CA VAL A 426 18.26 17.34 -0.73
C VAL A 426 19.47 18.08 -0.17
N ARG A 427 19.27 19.16 0.59
CA ARG A 427 20.34 19.85 1.30
C ARG A 427 21.10 18.90 2.23
N GLN A 428 20.38 18.16 3.07
CA GLN A 428 21.00 17.16 3.96
C GLN A 428 21.80 16.12 3.16
N MET A 429 21.21 15.58 2.09
CA MET A 429 21.89 14.58 1.26
C MET A 429 23.14 15.13 0.56
N LEU A 430 23.12 16.40 0.14
CA LEU A 430 24.25 17.08 -0.47
C LEU A 430 25.37 17.31 0.54
N VAL A 431 25.04 17.86 1.72
CA VAL A 431 26.01 18.09 2.81
C VAL A 431 26.66 16.77 3.23
N ASP A 432 25.88 15.74 3.51
CA ASP A 432 26.43 14.43 3.90
C ASP A 432 27.34 13.83 2.79
N CYS A 433 26.98 14.05 1.52
CA CYS A 433 27.78 13.58 0.38
C CYS A 433 29.10 14.38 0.25
N GLN A 434 29.05 15.69 0.45
CA GLN A 434 30.23 16.57 0.43
C GLN A 434 31.17 16.27 1.61
N ASP A 435 30.62 16.07 2.80
CA ASP A 435 31.36 15.72 4.02
C ASP A 435 32.08 14.37 3.89
N LEU A 436 31.46 13.39 3.22
CA LEU A 436 32.09 12.10 2.96
C LEU A 436 33.25 12.20 1.95
N GLY A 437 33.25 13.26 1.13
CA GLY A 437 34.32 13.61 0.22
C GLY A 437 34.24 12.91 -1.15
N PRO A 438 34.93 13.47 -2.16
CA PRO A 438 34.77 13.09 -3.57
C PRO A 438 35.31 11.70 -3.93
N GLN A 439 36.05 11.06 -3.02
CA GLN A 439 36.51 9.67 -3.18
C GLN A 439 35.44 8.64 -2.80
N ARG A 440 34.43 9.06 -2.01
CA ARG A 440 33.46 8.17 -1.38
C ARG A 440 32.02 8.48 -1.77
N CYS A 441 31.71 9.73 -2.09
CA CYS A 441 30.40 10.14 -2.61
C CYS A 441 30.51 11.00 -3.88
N TYR A 442 29.62 10.76 -4.84
CA TYR A 442 29.53 11.51 -6.10
C TYR A 442 28.09 11.95 -6.33
N THR A 443 27.87 13.25 -6.54
CA THR A 443 26.56 13.76 -6.94
C THR A 443 26.49 13.88 -8.47
N ILE A 444 25.58 13.14 -9.08
CA ILE A 444 25.26 13.24 -10.50
C ILE A 444 24.04 14.15 -10.69
N VAL A 445 24.19 15.17 -11.55
CA VAL A 445 23.10 16.09 -11.89
C VAL A 445 22.28 15.48 -13.03
N TYR A 446 21.01 15.19 -12.79
CA TYR A 446 20.10 14.54 -13.74
C TYR A 446 20.04 15.29 -15.07
N GLU A 447 19.95 16.62 -15.02
CA GLU A 447 19.83 17.45 -16.21
C GLU A 447 21.06 17.30 -17.11
N LYS A 448 22.27 17.30 -16.53
CA LYS A 448 23.51 17.06 -17.27
C LYS A 448 23.63 15.63 -17.75
N LEU A 449 23.19 14.65 -16.97
CA LEU A 449 23.20 13.25 -17.37
C LEU A 449 22.38 13.03 -18.64
N VAL A 450 21.22 13.67 -18.79
CA VAL A 450 20.41 13.48 -20.00
C VAL A 450 20.84 14.36 -21.17
N LEU A 451 21.49 15.52 -20.91
CA LEU A 451 22.06 16.38 -21.96
C LEU A 451 23.39 15.86 -22.51
N TYR A 452 24.25 15.34 -21.62
CA TYR A 452 25.62 14.93 -21.89
C TYR A 452 25.92 13.52 -21.31
N PRO A 453 25.14 12.48 -21.67
CA PRO A 453 25.17 11.18 -21.01
C PRO A 453 26.54 10.50 -21.05
N GLU A 454 27.24 10.58 -22.18
CA GLU A 454 28.58 9.99 -22.30
C GLU A 454 29.57 10.66 -21.35
N GLN A 455 29.61 11.99 -21.31
CA GLN A 455 30.54 12.74 -20.47
C GLN A 455 30.29 12.47 -18.99
N GLU A 456 29.02 12.49 -18.55
CA GLU A 456 28.66 12.31 -17.14
C GLU A 456 28.82 10.85 -16.68
N LEU A 457 28.45 9.86 -17.50
CA LEU A 457 28.70 8.45 -17.19
C LEU A 457 30.19 8.11 -17.24
N GLN A 458 30.95 8.77 -18.11
CA GLN A 458 32.40 8.68 -18.07
C GLN A 458 32.93 9.17 -16.71
N LYS A 459 32.56 10.36 -16.23
CA LYS A 459 32.98 10.85 -14.90
C LYS A 459 32.66 9.83 -13.79
N LEU A 460 31.49 9.20 -13.86
CA LEU A 460 31.03 8.21 -12.88
C LEU A 460 31.80 6.87 -12.94
N LEU A 461 31.97 6.27 -14.11
CA LEU A 461 32.51 4.91 -14.29
C LEU A 461 34.04 4.88 -14.44
N GLY A 462 34.51 5.23 -15.64
CA GLY A 462 35.90 5.04 -16.11
C GLY A 462 36.03 5.31 -17.62
N LYS A 463 37.22 5.73 -18.08
CA LYS A 463 37.79 5.58 -19.43
C LYS A 463 39.01 4.72 -19.17
N CYS A 464 39.43 3.91 -20.14
CA CYS A 464 40.73 3.25 -20.03
C CYS A 464 41.80 4.26 -19.60
N HIS A 465 42.40 4.02 -18.43
CA HIS A 465 43.60 4.68 -17.89
C HIS A 465 43.48 6.04 -17.17
N THR A 466 42.30 6.45 -16.66
CA THR A 466 42.18 7.61 -15.72
C THR A 466 41.47 7.20 -14.43
N LYS A 467 41.96 7.65 -13.25
CA LYS A 467 41.28 7.43 -11.95
C LYS A 467 39.90 8.12 -11.96
N ARG A 468 38.84 7.39 -11.62
CA ARG A 468 37.42 7.84 -11.64
C ARG A 468 36.69 7.39 -10.40
N PHE A 469 35.45 7.87 -10.23
CA PHE A 469 34.70 7.64 -9.01
C PHE A 469 34.45 6.15 -8.76
N LEU A 470 33.76 5.39 -9.62
CA LEU A 470 33.46 3.97 -9.36
C LEU A 470 34.63 3.02 -9.67
N GLU A 471 35.66 3.48 -10.38
CA GLU A 471 36.83 2.67 -10.78
C GLU A 471 36.47 1.44 -11.64
N VAL A 472 35.49 1.61 -12.54
CA VAL A 472 35.02 0.56 -13.46
C VAL A 472 35.41 0.94 -14.90
N PRO A 473 35.92 0.02 -15.74
CA PRO A 473 36.22 0.32 -17.14
C PRO A 473 35.04 0.95 -17.89
N TRP A 474 35.33 1.75 -18.92
CA TRP A 474 34.28 2.26 -19.80
C TRP A 474 33.68 1.12 -20.61
N ASP A 475 32.35 1.03 -20.64
CA ASP A 475 31.63 0.22 -21.62
C ASP A 475 30.52 1.07 -22.26
N PRO A 476 30.53 1.31 -23.58
CA PRO A 476 29.51 2.12 -24.25
C PRO A 476 28.10 1.51 -24.17
N ILE A 477 27.93 0.26 -23.71
CA ILE A 477 26.62 -0.35 -23.48
C ILE A 477 25.77 0.49 -22.52
N VAL A 478 26.38 1.23 -21.60
CA VAL A 478 25.66 2.09 -20.64
C VAL A 478 24.87 3.21 -21.31
N LEU A 479 25.25 3.62 -22.52
CA LEU A 479 24.50 4.58 -23.32
C LEU A 479 23.34 3.94 -24.09
N LYS A 480 23.31 2.61 -24.17
CA LYS A 480 22.35 1.80 -24.91
C LYS A 480 21.61 0.84 -23.99
N HIS A 481 21.40 1.22 -22.73
CA HIS A 481 20.75 0.40 -21.71
C HIS A 481 19.43 -0.23 -22.21
N GLU A 482 18.66 0.49 -23.03
CA GLU A 482 17.39 0.04 -23.60
C GLU A 482 17.51 -1.24 -24.44
N THR A 483 18.68 -1.49 -25.03
CA THR A 483 18.95 -2.64 -25.90
C THR A 483 19.12 -3.95 -25.15
N ILE A 484 19.41 -3.88 -23.84
CA ILE A 484 19.69 -5.05 -23.02
C ILE A 484 18.70 -5.24 -21.87
N LEU A 485 17.67 -4.41 -21.78
CA LEU A 485 16.62 -4.52 -20.75
C LEU A 485 15.94 -5.89 -20.73
N ASN A 486 15.73 -6.50 -21.89
CA ASN A 486 15.14 -7.84 -21.98
C ASN A 486 16.05 -8.93 -21.39
N ASN A 487 17.35 -8.66 -21.27
CA ASN A 487 18.36 -9.54 -20.68
C ASN A 487 18.64 -9.17 -19.21
N LEU A 488 18.16 -8.02 -18.72
CA LEU A 488 18.25 -7.65 -17.31
C LEU A 488 17.12 -8.34 -16.55
N SER A 489 17.40 -9.52 -16.00
CA SER A 489 16.47 -10.37 -15.23
C SER A 489 15.82 -9.69 -14.00
N TYR A 490 16.22 -8.46 -13.68
CA TYR A 490 15.95 -7.74 -12.43
C TYR A 490 15.23 -6.40 -12.61
N LEU A 491 14.67 -6.13 -13.79
CA LEU A 491 13.76 -5.00 -13.95
C LEU A 491 12.43 -5.30 -13.24
N ASN A 492 12.26 -4.68 -12.08
CA ASN A 492 11.00 -4.75 -11.35
C ASN A 492 9.91 -3.91 -12.07
N PRO A 493 8.85 -4.53 -12.62
CA PRO A 493 7.78 -3.80 -13.31
C PRO A 493 6.97 -2.87 -12.38
N TYR A 494 7.18 -2.96 -11.07
CA TYR A 494 6.51 -2.17 -10.03
C TYR A 494 7.22 -0.89 -9.62
N GLU A 495 8.50 -0.73 -9.98
CA GLU A 495 9.13 0.58 -9.84
C GLU A 495 8.45 1.51 -10.83
N ALA A 496 7.81 2.59 -10.40
CA ALA A 496 6.98 3.34 -11.35
C ALA A 496 7.78 4.07 -12.41
N SER A 497 9.10 4.14 -12.29
CA SER A 497 9.93 4.68 -13.35
C SER A 497 10.44 3.63 -14.33
N THR A 498 10.12 2.34 -14.16
CA THR A 498 10.44 1.27 -15.12
C THR A 498 9.96 1.59 -16.54
N LYS A 499 8.80 2.24 -16.69
CA LYS A 499 8.28 2.70 -18.00
C LYS A 499 9.11 3.82 -18.64
N GLN A 500 9.86 4.59 -17.85
CA GLN A 500 10.69 5.69 -18.33
C GLN A 500 12.07 5.17 -18.75
N PHE A 501 12.62 4.19 -18.04
CA PHE A 501 13.94 3.60 -18.34
C PHE A 501 13.89 2.54 -19.43
N SER A 502 12.70 2.20 -19.94
CA SER A 502 12.58 1.38 -21.14
C SER A 502 12.86 2.14 -22.43
N ARG A 503 12.92 3.46 -22.35
CA ARG A 503 13.22 4.36 -23.47
C ARG A 503 14.69 4.73 -23.45
N LYS A 504 15.22 5.06 -24.63
CA LYS A 504 16.53 5.72 -24.77
C LYS A 504 16.61 6.93 -23.84
N ILE A 505 17.83 7.26 -23.41
CA ILE A 505 18.11 8.53 -22.72
C ILE A 505 17.55 9.66 -23.59
N ASN A 506 16.69 10.49 -23.00
CA ASN A 506 15.98 11.57 -23.70
C ASN A 506 15.79 12.78 -22.78
N THR A 507 15.50 13.91 -23.40
CA THR A 507 15.36 15.22 -22.73
C THR A 507 13.91 15.61 -22.46
N ASP A 508 12.93 14.76 -22.78
CA ASP A 508 11.48 15.07 -22.76
C ASP A 508 10.99 15.57 -21.39
N SER A 509 11.65 15.13 -20.31
CA SER A 509 11.25 15.45 -18.94
C SER A 509 11.97 16.64 -18.31
N LEU A 510 12.89 17.30 -19.05
CA LEU A 510 13.69 18.41 -18.52
C LEU A 510 12.81 19.62 -18.17
N SER A 511 12.10 20.14 -19.17
CA SER A 511 11.35 21.39 -19.08
C SER A 511 9.84 21.20 -18.89
N LYS A 512 9.36 19.95 -18.77
CA LYS A 512 7.93 19.64 -18.64
C LYS A 512 7.25 20.37 -17.47
N TRP A 513 7.97 20.61 -16.37
CA TRP A 513 7.43 21.33 -15.22
C TRP A 513 7.13 22.82 -15.49
N ALA A 514 7.80 23.40 -16.49
CA ALA A 514 7.66 24.79 -16.90
C ALA A 514 6.64 24.99 -18.03
N SER A 515 6.10 23.91 -18.61
CA SER A 515 5.11 24.02 -19.68
C SER A 515 3.75 24.51 -19.18
N SER A 516 2.90 24.93 -20.12
CA SER A 516 1.49 25.25 -19.86
C SER A 516 0.67 24.04 -19.40
N GLU A 517 1.11 22.82 -19.72
CA GLU A 517 0.46 21.56 -19.34
C GLU A 517 0.94 21.02 -17.99
N SER A 518 1.87 21.72 -17.32
CA SER A 518 2.40 21.31 -16.02
C SER A 518 1.32 21.34 -14.94
N ILE A 519 1.39 20.37 -14.01
CA ILE A 519 0.54 20.31 -12.82
C ILE A 519 0.85 21.42 -11.80
N LEU A 520 2.01 22.09 -11.94
CA LEU A 520 2.38 23.20 -11.06
C LEU A 520 1.62 24.47 -11.45
N PRO A 521 1.14 25.25 -10.48
CA PRO A 521 0.50 26.53 -10.77
C PRO A 521 1.54 27.58 -11.21
N ASP A 522 1.13 28.52 -12.06
CA ASP A 522 2.06 29.50 -12.66
C ASP A 522 2.74 30.40 -11.63
N TRP A 523 2.04 30.77 -10.55
CA TRP A 523 2.63 31.51 -9.44
C TRP A 523 3.82 30.76 -8.82
N PHE A 524 3.71 29.43 -8.69
CA PHE A 524 4.78 28.60 -8.13
C PHE A 524 5.94 28.49 -9.10
N LYS A 525 5.69 28.33 -10.41
CA LYS A 525 6.75 28.32 -11.43
C LYS A 525 7.58 29.60 -11.39
N ALA A 526 6.92 30.75 -11.20
CA ALA A 526 7.56 32.06 -11.15
C ALA A 526 8.33 32.31 -9.85
N GLN A 527 7.81 31.85 -8.70
CA GLN A 527 8.30 32.23 -7.38
C GLN A 527 9.02 31.11 -6.61
N ALA A 528 9.13 29.89 -7.15
CA ALA A 528 9.75 28.78 -6.42
C ALA A 528 11.16 29.09 -5.88
N VAL A 529 11.95 29.91 -6.58
CA VAL A 529 13.29 30.31 -6.12
C VAL A 529 13.22 31.16 -4.86
N ASP A 530 12.22 32.05 -4.74
CA ASP A 530 12.03 32.91 -3.57
C ASP A 530 11.75 32.10 -2.28
N TYR A 531 11.32 30.86 -2.45
CA TYR A 531 10.94 29.95 -1.37
C TYR A 531 11.96 28.84 -1.10
N SER A 532 13.05 28.76 -1.87
CA SER A 532 14.09 27.74 -1.70
C SER A 532 15.47 28.33 -1.93
N SER A 533 16.16 28.59 -0.83
CA SER A 533 17.59 28.94 -0.82
C SER A 533 18.43 27.93 -1.61
N LEU A 534 18.11 26.64 -1.53
CA LEU A 534 18.88 25.61 -2.21
C LEU A 534 18.77 25.69 -3.74
N LEU A 535 17.63 26.09 -4.30
CA LEU A 535 17.52 26.32 -5.74
C LEU A 535 18.47 27.43 -6.21
N HIS A 536 18.60 28.50 -5.43
CA HIS A 536 19.50 29.61 -5.73
C HIS A 536 20.97 29.20 -5.56
N GLU A 537 21.32 28.53 -4.45
CA GLU A 537 22.68 28.04 -4.19
C GLU A 537 23.16 27.05 -5.26
N LEU A 538 22.26 26.22 -5.79
CA LEU A 538 22.53 25.29 -6.89
C LEU A 538 22.41 25.92 -8.29
N GLU A 539 22.16 27.23 -8.35
CA GLU A 539 22.04 28.04 -9.57
C GLU A 539 20.89 27.62 -10.53
N TYR A 540 19.87 26.93 -10.02
CA TYR A 540 18.66 26.59 -10.77
C TYR A 540 17.76 27.82 -11.06
N ASP A 541 18.06 28.98 -10.50
CA ASP A 541 17.41 30.25 -10.84
C ASP A 541 17.98 30.87 -12.13
N LYS A 542 19.26 30.63 -12.43
CA LYS A 542 19.94 31.17 -13.63
C LYS A 542 19.51 30.50 -14.94
N VAL A 543 18.84 29.35 -14.89
CA VAL A 543 18.40 28.62 -16.10
C VAL A 543 17.14 29.21 -16.73
N GLY A 544 16.37 30.04 -16.02
CA GLY A 544 15.14 30.67 -16.51
C GLY A 544 13.89 29.78 -16.54
N VAL A 545 12.78 30.32 -17.05
CA VAL A 545 11.49 29.62 -17.27
C VAL A 545 10.98 29.97 -18.68
N PRO A 546 10.99 29.03 -19.65
CA PRO A 546 11.43 27.64 -19.54
C PRO A 546 12.94 27.51 -19.25
N PRO A 547 13.36 26.43 -18.55
CA PRO A 547 14.74 26.26 -18.13
C PRO A 547 15.67 25.84 -19.27
N ASP A 548 16.80 26.53 -19.38
CA ASP A 548 17.96 26.12 -20.17
C ASP A 548 19.05 25.55 -19.24
N TYR A 549 18.97 24.24 -19.00
CA TYR A 549 19.90 23.56 -18.08
C TYR A 549 21.33 23.43 -18.60
N SER A 550 21.61 23.80 -19.86
CA SER A 550 22.99 23.86 -20.37
C SER A 550 23.82 24.94 -19.65
N LYS A 551 23.15 25.91 -19.01
CA LYS A 551 23.76 27.00 -18.24
C LYS A 551 24.11 26.63 -16.80
N LEU A 552 23.77 25.43 -16.33
CA LEU A 552 24.15 24.98 -14.98
C LEU A 552 25.69 24.91 -14.86
N PRO A 553 26.26 25.31 -13.71
CA PRO A 553 27.71 25.35 -13.52
C PRO A 553 28.32 23.96 -13.66
N GLU A 554 29.49 23.82 -14.29
CA GLU A 554 30.11 22.50 -14.54
C GLU A 554 30.38 21.73 -13.24
N VAL A 555 30.82 22.44 -12.20
CA VAL A 555 31.04 21.93 -10.85
C VAL A 555 29.91 22.42 -9.95
N LEU A 556 29.32 21.51 -9.16
CA LEU A 556 28.30 21.90 -8.19
C LEU A 556 28.92 22.78 -7.09
N PRO A 557 28.23 23.86 -6.67
CA PRO A 557 28.65 24.65 -5.52
C PRO A 557 28.76 23.81 -4.25
N HIS A 558 29.68 24.18 -3.36
CA HIS A 558 29.72 23.63 -2.01
C HIS A 558 28.54 24.21 -1.23
N ILE A 559 27.76 23.34 -0.60
CA ILE A 559 26.52 23.70 0.12
C ILE A 559 26.82 23.80 1.62
#